data_AF-A0AAF0CA31-F1
#
_entry.id   AF-A0AAF0CA31-F1
#
_cell.length_a   1.000
_cell.length_b   1.000
_cell.length_c   1.000
_cell.angle_alpha   90.00
_cell.angle_beta   90.00
_cell.angle_gamma   90.00
#
_symmetry.space_group_name_H-M   'P 1'
#
loop_
_entity.id
_entity.type
_entity.pdbx_description
1 polymer ?
#
loop_
_entity_poly.entity_id
_entity_poly.type
_entity_poly.pdbx_seq_one_letter_code
_entity_poly.pdbx_strand_id
1 'polypeptide(L)'
;MMFVYKNAVKVIFAVVIALAFFSVMGQFTQNSPSLRYIVQGINTDTITELTEQAGGEITHTLPIINAIGAKLTEQQKQTLLRYPQVIAIYADRSIDSAHDDDDVEVGEDQDDDNNKGKIELNPDLNYAGGIEASPLRASTLSE
;
A
#
# COMPACT_ATOMS: atom_id res chain seq x y z
N MET A 1 -37.56 58.74 6.01
CA MET A 1 -36.44 57.78 6.22
C MET A 1 -36.55 56.53 5.31
N MET A 2 -37.15 56.67 4.10
CA MET A 2 -37.60 55.69 3.06
C MET A 2 -36.59 54.79 2.31
N PHE A 3 -35.34 55.23 2.27
CA PHE A 3 -34.43 54.98 1.14
C PHE A 3 -33.23 54.09 1.50
N VAL A 4 -32.88 53.99 2.78
CA VAL A 4 -31.67 53.29 3.24
C VAL A 4 -31.86 51.77 3.21
N TYR A 5 -33.07 51.27 3.51
CA TYR A 5 -33.35 49.83 3.56
C TYR A 5 -33.40 49.14 2.19
N LYS A 6 -33.79 49.85 1.12
CA LYS A 6 -33.74 49.28 -0.24
C LYS A 6 -32.30 49.00 -0.69
N ASN A 7 -31.35 49.80 -0.20
CA ASN A 7 -29.94 49.62 -0.50
C ASN A 7 -29.31 48.60 0.46
N ALA A 8 -29.71 48.60 1.74
CA ALA A 8 -29.27 47.61 2.73
C ALA A 8 -29.67 46.18 2.33
N VAL A 9 -30.89 45.96 1.83
CA VAL A 9 -31.35 44.64 1.38
C VAL A 9 -30.54 44.15 0.16
N LYS A 10 -30.19 45.03 -0.76
CA LYS A 10 -29.32 44.69 -1.91
C LYS A 10 -27.90 44.35 -1.49
N VAL A 11 -27.35 45.06 -0.51
CA VAL A 11 -26.01 44.79 0.05
C VAL A 11 -26.02 43.45 0.78
N ILE A 12 -27.05 43.16 1.58
CA ILE A 12 -27.19 41.87 2.27
C ILE A 12 -27.28 40.74 1.24
N PHE A 13 -28.07 40.90 0.19
CA PHE A 13 -28.18 39.89 -0.86
C PHE A 13 -26.85 39.67 -1.60
N ALA A 14 -26.09 40.74 -1.87
CA ALA A 14 -24.78 40.65 -2.48
C ALA A 14 -23.74 39.94 -1.58
N VAL A 15 -23.78 40.19 -0.26
CA VAL A 15 -22.90 39.53 0.71
C VAL A 15 -23.25 38.04 0.87
N VAL A 16 -24.54 37.70 0.90
CA VAL A 16 -24.99 36.30 0.94
C VAL A 16 -24.58 35.56 -0.32
N ILE A 17 -24.70 36.19 -1.50
CA ILE A 17 -24.22 35.63 -2.76
C ILE A 17 -22.69 35.46 -2.71
N ALA A 18 -21.94 36.47 -2.28
CA ALA A 18 -20.48 36.39 -2.20
C ALA A 18 -20.00 35.28 -1.23
N LEU A 19 -20.67 35.09 -0.09
CA LEU A 19 -20.40 33.99 0.84
C LEU A 19 -20.75 32.63 0.25
N ALA A 20 -21.87 32.52 -0.48
CA ALA A 20 -22.24 31.29 -1.19
C ALA A 20 -21.22 30.94 -2.29
N PHE A 21 -20.74 31.93 -3.04
CA PHE A 21 -19.70 31.72 -4.07
C PHE A 21 -18.34 31.33 -3.47
N PHE A 22 -17.97 31.88 -2.31
CA PHE A 22 -16.74 31.51 -1.62
C PHE A 22 -16.75 30.03 -1.16
N SER A 23 -17.91 29.52 -0.71
CA SER A 23 -18.07 28.11 -0.36
C SER A 23 -17.94 27.15 -1.56
N VAL A 24 -18.33 27.58 -2.78
CA VAL A 24 -18.26 26.73 -3.97
C VAL A 24 -16.83 26.65 -4.54
N MET A 25 -16.03 27.71 -4.42
CA MET A 25 -14.65 27.73 -4.95
C MET A 25 -13.68 26.81 -4.20
N GLY A 26 -14.02 26.33 -3.00
CA GLY A 26 -13.26 25.32 -2.28
C GLY A 26 -13.39 23.89 -2.83
N GLN A 27 -14.29 23.63 -3.78
CA GLN A 27 -14.59 22.29 -4.29
C GLN A 27 -13.83 21.89 -5.56
N PHE A 28 -12.84 22.68 -5.99
CA PHE A 28 -11.86 22.19 -6.97
C PHE A 28 -10.90 21.22 -6.28
N THR A 29 -11.40 20.03 -5.92
CA THR A 29 -10.56 18.85 -5.76
C THR A 29 -9.94 18.61 -7.12
N GLN A 30 -8.73 19.13 -7.32
CA GLN A 30 -7.88 18.75 -8.43
C GLN A 30 -7.85 17.22 -8.41
N ASN A 31 -8.39 16.59 -9.45
CA ASN A 31 -8.40 15.14 -9.62
C ASN A 31 -6.95 14.70 -9.86
N SER A 32 -6.16 14.78 -8.79
CA SER A 32 -4.76 14.43 -8.77
C SER A 32 -4.70 12.91 -8.85
N PRO A 33 -3.78 12.35 -9.64
CA PRO A 33 -3.68 10.91 -9.78
C PRO A 33 -3.45 10.28 -8.39
N SER A 34 -4.28 9.28 -8.06
CA SER A 34 -4.10 8.49 -6.84
C SER A 34 -3.15 7.33 -7.11
N LEU A 35 -2.17 7.15 -6.22
CA LEU A 35 -1.19 6.08 -6.26
C LEU A 35 -1.41 5.13 -5.09
N ARG A 36 -1.00 3.86 -5.26
CA ARG A 36 -1.07 2.86 -4.19
C ARG A 36 0.10 3.02 -3.22
N TYR A 37 -0.21 3.01 -1.94
CA TYR A 37 0.74 3.11 -0.85
C TYR A 37 0.44 2.10 0.24
N ILE A 38 1.48 1.73 0.98
CA ILE A 38 1.38 1.06 2.27
C ILE A 38 1.65 2.13 3.34
N VAL A 39 0.64 2.43 4.16
CA VAL A 39 0.71 3.40 5.26
C VAL A 39 0.90 2.62 6.56
N GLN A 40 2.03 2.82 7.22
CA GLN A 40 2.38 2.15 8.46
C GLN A 40 2.31 3.12 9.63
N GLY A 41 1.83 2.65 10.79
CA GLY A 41 1.77 3.46 12.00
C GLY A 41 1.73 2.64 13.28
N ILE A 42 1.25 3.27 14.34
CA ILE A 42 1.27 2.71 15.70
C ILE A 42 0.31 1.51 15.88
N ASN A 43 -0.80 1.48 15.13
CA ASN A 43 -1.75 0.37 15.04
C ASN A 43 -2.64 0.58 13.82
N THR A 44 -3.29 -0.50 13.35
CA THR A 44 -4.09 -0.46 12.12
C THR A 44 -5.34 0.41 12.25
N ASP A 45 -6.06 0.39 13.38
CA ASP A 45 -7.32 1.13 13.53
C ASP A 45 -7.11 2.65 13.46
N THR A 46 -6.06 3.15 14.13
CA THR A 46 -5.70 4.57 14.13
C THR A 46 -5.33 5.03 12.72
N ILE A 47 -4.59 4.21 11.97
CA ILE A 47 -4.17 4.55 10.61
C ILE A 47 -5.32 4.47 9.60
N THR A 48 -6.25 3.53 9.80
CA THR A 48 -7.51 3.48 9.05
C THR A 48 -8.27 4.79 9.21
N GLU A 49 -8.53 5.22 10.46
CA GLU A 49 -9.28 6.45 10.73
C GLU A 49 -8.59 7.68 10.13
N LEU A 50 -7.27 7.84 10.33
CA LEU A 50 -6.52 8.97 9.78
C LEU A 50 -6.52 8.99 8.25
N THR A 51 -6.49 7.83 7.61
CA THR A 51 -6.50 7.71 6.16
C THR A 51 -7.86 8.03 5.57
N GLU A 52 -8.95 7.58 6.21
CA GLU A 52 -10.32 7.97 5.85
C GLU A 52 -10.55 9.47 6.05
N GLN A 53 -10.06 10.05 7.15
CA GLN A 53 -10.13 11.50 7.40
C GLN A 53 -9.36 12.32 6.36
N ALA A 54 -8.24 11.79 5.86
CA ALA A 54 -7.52 12.39 4.73
C ALA A 54 -8.24 12.20 3.38
N GLY A 55 -9.31 11.40 3.32
CA GLY A 55 -10.05 11.07 2.09
C GLY A 55 -9.35 10.03 1.21
N GLY A 56 -8.44 9.24 1.77
CA GLY A 56 -7.80 8.12 1.08
C GLY A 56 -8.74 6.92 0.92
N GLU A 57 -8.57 6.15 -0.14
CA GLU A 57 -9.33 4.91 -0.35
C GLU A 57 -8.53 3.73 0.22
N ILE A 58 -9.05 3.08 1.26
CA ILE A 58 -8.42 1.89 1.83
C ILE A 58 -8.69 0.68 0.93
N THR A 59 -7.63 -0.04 0.58
CA THR A 59 -7.70 -1.22 -0.30
C THR A 59 -7.63 -2.54 0.47
N HIS A 60 -6.82 -2.60 1.53
CA HIS A 60 -6.69 -3.78 2.40
C HIS A 60 -5.99 -3.39 3.70
N THR A 61 -6.16 -4.20 4.75
CA THR A 61 -5.51 -4.02 6.06
C THR A 61 -4.33 -4.99 6.23
N LEU A 62 -3.31 -4.55 6.96
CA LEU A 62 -2.08 -5.31 7.21
C LEU A 62 -1.77 -5.30 8.72
N PRO A 63 -2.56 -6.03 9.55
CA PRO A 63 -2.50 -5.91 11.02
C PRO A 63 -1.20 -6.42 11.63
N ILE A 64 -0.51 -7.38 11.01
CA ILE A 64 0.76 -7.95 11.51
C ILE A 64 1.85 -6.87 11.59
N ILE A 65 1.83 -5.90 10.67
CA ILE A 65 2.84 -4.84 10.56
C ILE A 65 2.28 -3.45 10.94
N ASN A 66 1.09 -3.39 11.55
CA ASN A 66 0.40 -2.16 11.89
C ASN A 66 0.25 -1.19 10.69
N ALA A 67 -0.18 -1.71 9.55
CA ALA A 67 -0.30 -0.94 8.32
C ALA A 67 -1.63 -1.15 7.59
N ILE A 68 -1.86 -0.34 6.56
CA ILE A 68 -2.92 -0.51 5.57
C ILE A 68 -2.37 -0.27 4.17
N GLY A 69 -2.96 -0.90 3.16
CA GLY A 69 -2.79 -0.50 1.77
C GLY A 69 -3.87 0.51 1.39
N ALA A 70 -3.52 1.66 0.82
CA ALA A 70 -4.45 2.70 0.43
C ALA A 70 -4.08 3.37 -0.89
N LYS A 71 -5.07 3.89 -1.62
CA LYS A 71 -4.85 4.84 -2.72
C LYS A 71 -4.90 6.26 -2.20
N LEU A 72 -3.85 7.02 -2.45
CA LEU A 72 -3.69 8.38 -1.97
C LEU A 72 -3.24 9.30 -3.12
N THR A 73 -3.78 10.51 -3.14
CA THR A 73 -3.14 11.62 -3.85
C THR A 73 -1.92 12.11 -3.07
N GLU A 74 -1.01 12.84 -3.73
CA GLU A 74 0.17 13.38 -3.06
C GLU A 74 -0.21 14.33 -1.90
N GLN A 75 -1.28 15.13 -2.05
CA GLN A 75 -1.75 16.00 -0.96
C GLN A 75 -2.22 15.20 0.26
N GLN A 76 -2.90 14.08 0.05
CA GLN A 76 -3.39 13.22 1.13
C GLN A 76 -2.23 12.53 1.84
N LYS A 77 -1.24 12.02 1.09
CA LYS A 77 0.02 11.50 1.64
C LYS A 77 0.75 12.53 2.48
N GLN A 78 0.90 13.77 1.99
CA GLN A 78 1.54 14.86 2.74
C GLN A 78 0.75 15.26 3.99
N THR A 79 -0.57 15.11 3.97
CA THR A 79 -1.40 15.32 5.15
C THR A 79 -1.15 14.23 6.19
N LEU A 80 -1.08 12.96 5.75
CA LEU A 80 -0.82 11.82 6.62
C LEU A 80 0.54 11.90 7.31
N LEU A 81 1.59 12.32 6.59
CA LEU A 81 2.95 12.47 7.15
C LEU A 81 3.06 13.49 8.29
N ARG A 82 2.03 14.33 8.53
CA ARG A 82 2.01 15.27 9.66
C ARG A 82 1.54 14.64 10.97
N TYR A 83 0.89 13.49 10.90
CA TYR A 83 0.41 12.80 12.10
C TYR A 83 1.55 12.00 12.72
N PRO A 84 1.88 12.22 14.01
CA PRO A 84 2.93 11.44 14.69
C PRO A 84 2.60 9.95 14.81
N GLN A 85 1.34 9.56 14.61
CA GLN A 85 0.90 8.17 14.59
C GLN A 85 1.31 7.44 13.30
N VAL A 86 1.61 8.17 12.22
CA VAL A 86 2.11 7.63 10.95
C VAL A 86 3.63 7.50 11.06
N ILE A 87 4.13 6.27 10.97
CA ILE A 87 5.56 5.95 11.07
C ILE A 87 6.21 6.05 9.70
N ALA A 88 5.57 5.50 8.66
CA ALA A 88 6.11 5.47 7.31
C ALA A 88 5.01 5.32 6.25
N ILE A 89 5.31 5.77 5.02
CA ILE A 89 4.46 5.56 3.85
C ILE A 89 5.34 5.07 2.69
N TYR A 90 5.07 3.86 2.20
CA TYR A 90 5.82 3.22 1.13
C TYR A 90 5.00 3.16 -0.15
N ALA A 91 5.61 3.46 -1.29
CA ALA A 91 4.96 3.26 -2.59
C ALA A 91 4.82 1.76 -2.87
N ASP A 92 3.60 1.32 -3.18
CA ASP A 92 3.31 -0.04 -3.62
C ASP A 92 3.63 -0.17 -5.11
N ARG A 93 4.77 -0.81 -5.42
CA ARG A 93 5.36 -0.88 -6.76
C ARG A 93 5.46 -2.32 -7.23
N SER A 94 5.28 -2.53 -8.53
CA SER A 94 5.58 -3.80 -9.18
C SER A 94 7.08 -4.13 -9.05
N ILE A 95 7.37 -5.42 -8.88
CA ILE A 95 8.72 -5.96 -8.92
C ILE A 95 8.83 -6.91 -10.12
N ASP A 96 9.98 -6.90 -10.79
CA ASP A 96 10.32 -7.89 -11.80
C ASP A 96 11.26 -8.92 -11.15
N SER A 97 10.93 -10.21 -11.28
CA SER A 97 11.81 -11.29 -10.85
C SER A 97 12.90 -11.51 -11.88
N ALA A 98 14.15 -11.67 -11.43
CA ALA A 98 15.23 -12.17 -12.27
C ALA A 98 15.01 -13.66 -12.55
N HIS A 99 14.15 -13.96 -13.52
CA HIS A 99 14.13 -15.29 -14.15
C HIS A 99 14.94 -15.15 -15.44
N ASP A 100 16.22 -15.51 -15.36
CA ASP A 100 16.96 -15.93 -16.56
C ASP A 100 16.48 -17.36 -16.84
N ASP A 101 15.48 -17.47 -17.72
CA ASP A 101 15.32 -18.67 -18.53
C ASP A 101 16.41 -18.65 -19.61
N ASP A 102 17.68 -18.61 -19.18
CA ASP A 102 18.77 -19.03 -20.04
C ASP A 102 18.66 -20.55 -20.06
N ASP A 103 17.93 -21.03 -21.06
CA ASP A 103 17.85 -22.42 -21.48
C ASP A 103 19.27 -22.96 -21.60
N VAL A 104 19.82 -23.51 -20.51
CA VAL A 104 21.00 -24.36 -20.58
C VAL A 104 20.51 -25.57 -21.35
N GLU A 105 20.82 -25.59 -22.65
CA GLU A 105 20.76 -26.77 -23.52
C GLU A 105 21.63 -27.87 -22.88
N VAL A 106 21.06 -28.58 -21.91
CA VAL A 106 21.63 -29.81 -21.37
C VAL A 106 21.35 -30.85 -22.43
N GLY A 107 22.43 -31.26 -23.12
CA GLY A 107 22.38 -32.20 -24.22
C GLY A 107 21.50 -33.41 -23.94
N GLU A 108 20.76 -33.78 -24.97
CA GLU A 108 19.79 -34.87 -25.03
C GLU A 108 20.36 -36.18 -24.48
N ASP A 109 19.88 -36.60 -23.30
CA ASP A 109 19.71 -38.01 -23.00
C ASP A 109 18.20 -38.27 -22.98
N GLN A 110 17.75 -38.91 -24.06
CA GLN A 110 16.41 -39.44 -24.26
C GLN A 110 16.06 -40.37 -23.10
N ASP A 111 14.92 -40.14 -22.45
CA ASP A 111 13.94 -41.19 -22.12
C ASP A 111 12.62 -40.56 -21.65
N ASP A 112 11.53 -41.10 -22.19
CA ASP A 112 10.10 -40.80 -21.96
C ASP A 112 9.75 -40.54 -20.47
N ASP A 113 9.07 -39.42 -20.17
CA ASP A 113 7.60 -39.42 -20.05
C ASP A 113 7.07 -38.02 -19.67
N ASN A 114 5.93 -37.66 -20.25
CA ASN A 114 5.31 -36.34 -20.12
C ASN A 114 4.89 -35.99 -18.69
N ASN A 115 5.63 -35.11 -18.01
CA ASN A 115 5.08 -34.34 -16.88
C ASN A 115 5.65 -32.91 -16.85
N LYS A 116 5.01 -32.00 -17.60
CA LYS A 116 5.23 -30.56 -17.46
C LYS A 116 4.76 -30.08 -16.09
N GLY A 117 5.72 -29.70 -15.25
CA GLY A 117 5.55 -28.59 -14.30
C GLY A 117 4.95 -28.95 -12.95
N LYS A 118 5.65 -29.77 -12.16
CA LYS A 118 5.56 -29.68 -10.70
C LYS A 118 6.98 -29.41 -10.19
N ILE A 119 7.29 -28.15 -9.86
CA ILE A 119 8.47 -27.84 -9.06
C ILE A 119 8.17 -28.43 -7.68
N GLU A 120 8.58 -29.66 -7.48
CA GLU A 120 8.50 -30.29 -6.18
C GLU A 120 9.58 -29.64 -5.32
N LEU A 121 9.16 -28.73 -4.44
CA LEU A 121 10.02 -28.13 -3.41
C LEU A 121 10.35 -29.22 -2.38
N ASN A 122 11.11 -30.21 -2.80
CA ASN A 122 11.67 -31.20 -1.90
C ASN A 122 12.72 -30.48 -1.06
N PRO A 123 12.58 -30.42 0.27
CA PRO A 123 13.59 -29.80 1.11
C PRO A 123 14.91 -30.50 0.82
N ASP A 124 15.95 -29.73 0.52
CA ASP A 124 17.28 -30.26 0.29
C ASP A 124 17.75 -30.92 1.59
N LEU A 125 17.58 -32.24 1.65
CA LEU A 125 17.96 -33.05 2.80
C LEU A 125 19.48 -33.04 3.03
N ASN A 126 20.25 -32.49 2.10
CA ASN A 126 21.69 -32.41 2.13
C ASN A 126 22.23 -30.98 2.29
N TYR A 127 21.38 -30.01 2.65
CA TYR A 127 21.79 -28.62 2.90
C TYR A 127 22.99 -28.53 3.84
N ALA A 128 23.02 -29.36 4.89
CA ALA A 128 24.12 -29.43 5.84
C ALA A 128 25.48 -29.78 5.18
N GLY A 129 25.48 -30.66 4.18
CA GLY A 129 26.69 -31.03 3.44
C GLY A 129 27.23 -29.87 2.58
N GLY A 130 26.36 -29.03 2.03
CA GLY A 130 26.75 -27.87 1.21
C GLY A 130 27.35 -26.70 2.01
N ILE A 131 27.12 -26.65 3.32
CA ILE A 131 27.71 -25.66 4.23
C ILE A 131 28.76 -26.27 5.17
N GLU A 132 29.22 -27.49 4.88
CA GLU A 132 30.15 -28.26 5.72
C GLU A 132 29.68 -28.40 7.19
N ALA A 133 28.38 -28.30 7.44
CA ALA A 133 27.82 -28.47 8.77
C ALA A 133 27.72 -29.97 9.08
N SER A 134 28.27 -30.36 10.23
CA SER A 134 28.14 -31.73 10.71
C SER A 134 26.67 -32.02 11.10
N PRO A 135 26.05 -33.11 10.61
CA PRO A 135 24.71 -33.48 11.01
C PRO A 135 24.69 -33.82 12.51
N LEU A 136 23.65 -33.38 13.21
CA LEU A 136 23.45 -33.76 14.61
C LEU A 136 23.21 -35.26 14.69
N ARG A 137 24.18 -35.98 15.27
CA ARG A 137 24.12 -37.43 15.44
C ARG A 137 22.98 -37.76 16.42
N ALA A 138 21.88 -38.31 15.91
CA ALA A 138 20.81 -38.83 16.75
C ALA A 138 21.37 -39.97 17.62
N SER A 139 21.37 -39.78 18.93
CA SER A 139 21.68 -40.83 19.89
C SER A 139 20.54 -41.85 19.86
N THR A 140 20.75 -42.97 19.17
CA THR A 140 19.86 -44.12 19.30
C THR A 140 20.05 -44.69 20.71
N LEU A 141 19.06 -44.46 21.57
CA LEU A 141 18.93 -45.13 22.86
C LEU A 141 18.65 -46.62 22.57
N SER A 142 19.61 -47.50 22.86
CA SER A 142 19.39 -48.94 22.82
C SER A 142 18.61 -49.36 24.07
N GLU A 143 17.48 -50.05 23.88
CA GLU A 143 16.72 -50.75 24.93
C GLU A 143 17.57 -51.79 25.68
#